data_AF-A0A4Q3Z1L5-F1
#
_entry.id   AF-A0A4Q3Z1L5-F1
#
_cell.length_a   1.000
_cell.length_b   1.000
_cell.length_c   1.000
_cell.angle_alpha   90.00
_cell.angle_beta   90.00
_cell.angle_gamma   90.00
#
_symmetry.space_group_name_H-M   'P 1'
#
loop_
_entity.id
_entity.type
_entity.pdbx_description
1 polymer ?
#
loop_
_entity_poly.entity_id
_entity_poly.type
_entity_poly.pdbx_seq_one_letter_code
_entity_poly.pdbx_strand_id
1 'polypeptide(L)'
;GYTVVATADAPAVDLPVREDLRTRLGWGPSFALQPLREAEMRAVLRREADRRGLLLGDEVLSYLLTRFERNLKGLMALLERLDEFAMSAKRALTLPLLKAMLADQALEEKIDSDPKL
;
A
#
# COMPACT_ATOMS: atom_id res chain seq x y z
N GLY A 1 30.93 4.86 16.21
CA GLY A 1 29.67 5.59 16.44
C GLY A 1 28.54 4.85 15.74
N TYR A 2 27.30 4.98 16.22
CA TYR A 2 26.13 4.34 15.61
C TYR A 2 25.40 5.33 14.70
N THR A 3 24.94 4.86 13.55
CA THR A 3 24.03 5.62 12.69
C THR A 3 22.61 5.46 13.23
N VAL A 4 21.90 6.57 13.37
CA VAL A 4 20.50 6.60 13.84
C VAL A 4 19.64 7.24 12.76
N VAL A 5 18.49 6.64 12.49
CA VAL A 5 17.42 7.19 11.63
C VAL A 5 16.14 7.19 12.45
N ALA A 6 15.38 8.28 12.36
CA ALA A 6 14.09 8.43 13.03
C ALA A 6 13.05 8.96 12.04
N THR A 7 11.79 8.59 12.25
CA THR A 7 10.63 9.10 11.52
C THR A 7 9.67 9.77 12.49
N ALA A 8 9.00 10.83 12.04
CA ALA A 8 8.01 11.54 12.84
C ALA A 8 6.97 12.22 11.93
N ASP A 9 5.81 12.52 12.49
CA ASP A 9 4.72 13.21 11.79
C ASP A 9 4.87 14.75 11.79
N ALA A 10 5.94 15.27 12.41
CA ALA A 10 6.24 16.70 12.49
C ALA A 10 7.76 16.97 12.40
N PRO A 11 8.19 18.18 12.00
CA PRO A 11 9.59 18.59 12.04
C PRO A 11 10.17 18.48 13.44
N ALA A 12 11.49 18.31 13.55
CA ALA A 12 12.17 18.16 14.83
C ALA A 12 11.82 19.27 15.83
N VAL A 13 11.71 20.52 15.35
CA VAL A 13 11.39 21.71 16.18
C VAL A 13 10.01 21.65 16.83
N ASP A 14 9.06 20.86 16.32
CA ASP A 14 7.67 20.79 16.78
C ASP A 14 7.37 19.52 17.57
N LEU A 15 8.32 18.57 17.66
CA LEU A 15 8.09 17.28 18.34
C LEU A 15 7.80 17.45 19.84
N PRO A 16 6.84 16.75 20.46
CA PRO A 16 6.58 16.88 21.90
C PRO A 16 7.59 16.08 22.76
N VAL A 17 8.89 16.37 22.62
CA VAL A 17 9.99 15.69 23.31
C VAL A 17 10.86 16.67 24.11
N ARG A 18 11.75 16.13 24.95
CA ARG A 18 12.76 16.92 25.68
C ARG A 18 13.62 17.76 24.73
N GLU A 19 14.03 18.93 25.19
CA GLU A 19 14.81 19.90 24.40
C GLU A 19 16.15 19.34 23.91
N ASP A 20 16.85 18.59 24.76
CA ASP A 20 18.13 17.93 24.41
C ASP A 20 17.98 16.89 23.30
N LEU A 21 16.86 16.17 23.27
CA LEU A 21 16.53 15.25 22.19
C LEU A 21 16.12 16.00 20.92
N ARG A 22 15.30 17.04 21.06
CA ARG A 22 14.85 17.90 19.95
C ARG A 22 16.03 18.48 19.18
N THR A 23 16.99 19.06 19.90
CA THR A 23 18.22 19.63 19.32
C THR A 23 19.10 18.57 18.67
N ARG A 24 19.24 17.39 19.27
CA ARG A 24 19.97 16.26 18.66
C ARG A 24 19.32 15.76 17.37
N LEU A 25 18.00 15.62 17.33
CA LEU A 25 17.27 15.21 16.13
C LEU A 25 17.33 16.27 15.02
N GLY A 26 17.37 17.56 15.39
CA GLY A 26 17.50 18.67 14.44
C GLY A 26 18.93 18.96 13.95
N TRP A 27 19.96 18.39 14.59
CA TRP A 27 21.37 18.64 14.21
C TRP A 27 21.78 17.89 12.93
N GLY A 28 21.11 16.78 12.63
CA GLY A 28 21.34 16.00 11.42
C GLY A 28 20.50 16.44 10.21
N PRO A 29 20.72 15.83 9.04
CA PRO A 29 19.89 16.08 7.88
C PRO A 29 18.43 15.66 8.15
N SER A 30 17.50 16.54 7.81
CA SER A 30 16.06 16.32 7.94
C SER A 30 15.40 16.43 6.57
N PHE A 31 14.51 15.48 6.27
CA PHE A 31 13.81 15.40 5.00
C PHE A 31 12.31 15.26 5.25
N ALA A 32 11.51 16.11 4.60
CA ALA A 32 10.07 15.98 4.61
C ALA A 32 9.63 14.96 3.55
N LEU A 33 9.04 13.84 3.99
CA LEU A 33 8.44 12.87 3.08
C LEU A 33 7.21 13.48 2.39
N GLN A 34 7.27 13.56 1.07
CA GLN A 34 6.16 14.03 0.26
C GLN A 34 5.24 12.85 -0.11
N PRO A 35 3.92 13.04 -0.11
CA PRO A 35 3.01 12.02 -0.60
C PRO A 35 3.25 11.77 -2.09
N LEU A 36 3.06 10.52 -2.51
CA LEU A 36 3.20 10.15 -3.92
C LEU A 36 2.10 10.81 -4.76
N ARG A 37 2.51 11.40 -5.88
CA ARG A 37 1.58 11.76 -6.95
C ARG A 37 1.09 10.52 -7.66
N GLU A 38 0.00 10.64 -8.40
CA GLU A 38 -0.62 9.50 -9.09
C GLU A 38 0.36 8.78 -10.04
N ALA A 39 1.18 9.52 -10.78
CA ALA A 39 2.18 8.93 -11.68
C ALA A 39 3.22 8.08 -10.92
N GLU A 40 3.67 8.57 -9.76
CA GLU A 40 4.63 7.87 -8.90
C GLU A 40 3.98 6.64 -8.27
N MET A 41 2.72 6.74 -7.84
CA MET A 41 1.92 5.63 -7.34
C MET A 41 1.74 4.53 -8.38
N ARG A 42 1.40 4.89 -9.63
CA ARG A 42 1.33 3.95 -10.76
C ARG A 42 2.66 3.21 -10.95
N ALA A 43 3.77 3.93 -10.90
CA ALA A 43 5.10 3.32 -11.05
C ALA A 43 5.43 2.36 -9.90
N VAL A 44 5.10 2.72 -8.65
CA VAL A 44 5.32 1.86 -7.49
C VAL A 44 4.46 0.59 -7.57
N LEU A 45 3.19 0.70 -7.95
CA LEU A 45 2.31 -0.47 -8.08
C LEU A 45 2.75 -1.43 -9.18
N ARG A 46 3.18 -0.90 -10.34
CA ARG A 46 3.75 -1.75 -11.41
C ARG A 46 5.00 -2.46 -10.92
N ARG A 47 5.93 -1.73 -10.31
CA ARG A 47 7.17 -2.30 -9.77
C ARG A 47 6.89 -3.41 -8.75
N GLU A 48 5.91 -3.21 -7.88
CA GLU A 48 5.55 -4.21 -6.88
C GLU A 48 4.87 -5.44 -7.50
N ALA A 49 4.01 -5.25 -8.51
CA ALA A 49 3.44 -6.35 -9.27
C ALA A 49 4.53 -7.15 -10.00
N ASP A 50 5.46 -6.46 -10.68
CA ASP A 50 6.59 -7.09 -11.37
C ASP A 50 7.46 -7.90 -10.39
N ARG A 51 7.72 -7.37 -9.18
CA ARG A 51 8.45 -8.06 -8.12
C ARG A 51 7.80 -9.38 -7.69
N ARG A 52 6.47 -9.46 -7.82
CA ARG A 52 5.65 -10.66 -7.52
C ARG A 52 5.45 -11.56 -8.75
N GLY A 53 5.94 -11.16 -9.92
CA GLY A 53 5.69 -11.87 -11.18
C GLY A 53 4.29 -11.65 -11.75
N LEU A 54 3.57 -10.64 -11.24
CA LEU A 54 2.26 -10.24 -11.72
C LEU A 54 2.40 -9.19 -12.83
N LEU A 55 1.79 -9.45 -13.99
CA LEU A 55 1.66 -8.45 -15.04
C LEU A 55 0.45 -7.54 -14.77
N LEU A 56 0.71 -6.36 -14.22
CA LEU A 56 -0.34 -5.38 -13.93
C LEU A 56 -0.66 -4.51 -15.15
N GLY A 57 -1.66 -4.93 -15.92
CA GLY A 57 -2.13 -4.19 -17.10
C GLY A 57 -2.77 -2.83 -16.76
N ASP A 58 -2.76 -1.92 -17.73
CA ASP A 58 -3.22 -0.53 -17.59
C ASP A 58 -4.68 -0.42 -17.14
N GLU A 59 -5.54 -1.31 -17.61
CA GLU A 59 -6.95 -1.36 -17.23
C GLU A 59 -7.13 -1.72 -15.75
N VAL A 60 -6.36 -2.69 -15.26
CA VAL A 60 -6.39 -3.11 -13.86
C VAL A 60 -5.88 -1.97 -12.98
N LEU A 61 -4.75 -1.37 -13.34
CA LEU A 61 -4.17 -0.24 -12.61
C LEU A 61 -5.12 0.97 -12.57
N SER A 62 -5.76 1.30 -13.69
CA SER A 62 -6.73 2.40 -13.76
C SER A 62 -7.97 2.11 -12.92
N TYR A 63 -8.47 0.87 -12.92
CA TYR A 63 -9.57 0.46 -12.06
C TYR A 63 -9.20 0.58 -10.58
N LEU A 64 -8.01 0.12 -10.18
CA LEU A 64 -7.52 0.20 -8.81
C LEU A 64 -7.48 1.66 -8.31
N LEU A 65 -6.90 2.56 -9.10
CA LEU A 65 -6.75 3.97 -8.71
C LEU A 65 -8.04 4.78 -8.77
N THR A 66 -9.06 4.29 -9.50
CA THR A 66 -10.38 4.92 -9.56
C THR A 66 -11.30 4.44 -8.44
N ARG A 67 -11.21 3.16 -8.06
CA ARG A 67 -12.16 2.53 -7.13
C ARG A 67 -11.71 2.54 -5.67
N PHE A 68 -10.40 2.56 -5.42
CA PHE A 68 -9.81 2.53 -4.09
C PHE A 68 -9.19 3.89 -3.75
N GLU A 69 -9.09 4.18 -2.46
CA GLU A 69 -8.35 5.34 -2.00
C GLU A 69 -6.89 5.25 -2.45
N ARG A 70 -6.30 6.42 -2.75
CA ARG A 70 -4.89 6.57 -3.13
C ARG A 70 -3.98 6.42 -1.91
N ASN A 71 -4.10 5.29 -1.23
CA ASN A 71 -3.33 4.90 -0.07
C ASN A 71 -2.46 3.68 -0.45
N LEU A 72 -1.15 3.90 -0.48
CA LEU A 72 -0.20 2.87 -0.89
C LEU A 72 -0.29 1.62 -0.01
N LYS A 73 -0.51 1.76 1.30
CA LYS A 73 -0.61 0.62 2.22
C LYS A 73 -1.77 -0.31 1.83
N GLY A 74 -2.93 0.26 1.55
CA GLY A 74 -4.11 -0.50 1.13
C GLY A 74 -3.92 -1.15 -0.25
N LEU A 75 -3.33 -0.41 -1.19
CA LEU A 75 -3.07 -0.92 -2.54
C LEU A 75 -2.03 -2.05 -2.56
N MET A 76 -1.00 -2.00 -1.70
CA MET A 76 -0.03 -3.10 -1.56
C MET A 76 -0.69 -4.36 -0.97
N ALA A 77 -1.52 -4.21 0.07
CA ALA A 77 -2.26 -5.34 0.65
C ALA A 77 -3.22 -5.96 -0.37
N LEU A 78 -3.83 -5.15 -1.23
CA LEU A 78 -4.68 -5.64 -2.31
C LEU A 78 -3.89 -6.41 -3.38
N LEU A 79 -2.70 -5.92 -3.77
CA LEU A 79 -1.82 -6.65 -4.70
C LEU A 79 -1.39 -8.01 -4.14
N GLU A 80 -1.13 -8.09 -2.83
CA GLU A 80 -0.78 -9.33 -2.15
C GLU A 80 -1.89 -10.37 -2.21
N ARG A 81 -3.12 -9.99 -1.86
CA ARG A 81 -4.28 -10.89 -1.96
C ARG A 81 -4.56 -11.33 -3.39
N LEU A 82 -4.36 -10.41 -4.33
CA LEU A 82 -4.57 -10.68 -5.74
C LEU A 82 -3.56 -11.68 -6.31
N ASP A 83 -2.33 -11.65 -5.81
CA ASP A 83 -1.30 -12.65 -6.09
C ASP A 83 -1.74 -14.04 -5.63
N GLU A 84 -2.12 -14.15 -4.35
CA GLU A 84 -2.59 -15.40 -3.75
C GLU A 84 -3.81 -15.98 -4.49
N PHE A 85 -4.78 -15.13 -4.84
CA PHE A 85 -5.97 -15.52 -5.59
C PHE A 85 -5.65 -15.94 -7.03
N ALA A 86 -4.74 -15.24 -7.70
CA ALA A 86 -4.30 -15.61 -9.05
C ALA A 86 -3.58 -16.96 -9.07
N MET A 87 -2.74 -17.21 -8.05
CA MET A 87 -2.07 -18.50 -7.86
C MET A 87 -3.05 -19.63 -7.59
N SER A 88 -4.02 -19.44 -6.69
CA SER A 88 -5.03 -20.48 -6.37
C SER A 88 -5.92 -20.80 -7.57
N ALA A 89 -6.31 -19.77 -8.34
CA ALA A 89 -7.10 -19.93 -9.56
C ALA A 89 -6.28 -20.44 -10.75
N LYS A 90 -4.94 -20.43 -10.68
CA LYS A 90 -4.01 -20.69 -11.79
C LYS A 90 -4.32 -19.82 -13.02
N ARG A 91 -4.65 -18.54 -12.80
CA ARG A 91 -5.03 -17.60 -13.85
C ARG A 91 -4.13 -16.38 -13.85
N ALA A 92 -3.87 -15.85 -15.03
CA ALA A 92 -3.16 -14.57 -15.17
C ALA A 92 -3.98 -13.42 -14.58
N LEU A 93 -3.28 -12.40 -14.09
CA LEU A 93 -3.89 -11.20 -13.56
C LEU A 93 -4.64 -10.43 -14.66
N THR A 94 -5.95 -10.27 -14.48
CA THR A 94 -6.83 -9.55 -15.39
C THR A 94 -7.91 -8.80 -14.60
N LEU A 95 -8.58 -7.84 -15.24
CA LEU A 95 -9.68 -7.11 -14.62
C LEU A 95 -10.85 -8.02 -14.19
N PRO A 96 -11.28 -9.03 -14.98
CA PRO A 96 -12.27 -10.01 -14.51
C PRO A 96 -11.82 -10.80 -13.28
N LEU A 97 -10.55 -11.19 -13.19
CA LEU A 97 -10.03 -11.93 -12.04
C LEU A 97 -10.05 -11.06 -10.77
N LEU A 98 -9.64 -9.79 -10.89
CA LEU A 98 -9.73 -8.83 -9.79
C LEU A 98 -11.17 -8.67 -9.29
N LYS A 99 -12.14 -8.53 -10.20
CA LYS A 99 -13.55 -8.43 -9.83
C LYS A 99 -14.08 -9.69 -9.16
N ALA A 100 -13.65 -10.88 -9.61
CA ALA A 100 -14.02 -12.15 -8.99
C ALA A 100 -13.50 -12.23 -7.55
N MET A 101 -12.23 -11.90 -7.31
CA MET A 101 -11.64 -11.86 -5.96
C MET A 101 -12.39 -10.89 -5.04
N LEU A 102 -12.72 -9.70 -5.52
CA LEU A 102 -13.46 -8.71 -4.72
C LEU A 102 -14.89 -9.16 -4.39
N ALA A 103 -15.54 -9.90 -5.30
CA ALA A 103 -16.86 -10.47 -5.06
C ALA A 103 -16.81 -11.61 -4.03
N ASP A 104 -15.77 -12.43 -4.08
CA ASP A 104 -15.50 -13.51 -3.12
C ASP A 104 -15.32 -12.95 -1.69
N GLN A 105 -14.51 -11.90 -1.54
CA GLN A 105 -14.34 -11.20 -0.26
C GLN A 105 -15.64 -10.61 0.29
N ALA A 106 -16.44 -9.96 -0.56
CA ALA A 106 -17.73 -9.43 -0.14
C ALA A 106 -18.73 -10.54 0.25
N LEU A 107 -18.48 -11.78 -0.18
CA LEU A 107 -19.23 -12.96 0.23
C LEU A 107 -18.74 -13.46 1.60
N GLU A 108 -17.42 -13.56 1.80
CA GLU A 108 -16.80 -13.97 3.07
C GLU A 108 -17.13 -13.00 4.22
N GLU A 109 -17.04 -11.69 3.99
CA GLU A 109 -17.41 -10.67 4.99
C GLU A 109 -18.89 -10.75 5.39
N LYS A 110 -19.77 -11.17 4.47
CA LYS A 110 -21.20 -11.40 4.79
C LYS A 110 -21.43 -12.69 5.57
N ILE A 111 -20.67 -13.74 5.28
CA ILE A 111 -20.76 -15.03 5.99
C ILE A 111 -20.23 -14.89 7.42
N ASP A 112 -19.11 -14.20 7.61
CA ASP A 112 -18.52 -13.94 8.94
C ASP A 112 -19.35 -12.94 9.76
N SER A 113 -20.03 -11.99 9.09
CA SER A 113 -20.95 -11.05 9.74
C SER A 113 -22.31 -11.66 10.12
N ASP A 114 -22.69 -12.84 9.59
CA ASP A 114 -23.98 -13.48 9.87
C ASP A 114 -23.77 -14.96 10.30
N PRO A 115 -23.44 -15.22 11.58
CA PRO A 115 -22.96 -16.52 12.05
C PRO A 115 -24.06 -17.58 12.22
N LYS A 116 -25.20 -17.46 11.52
CA LYS A 116 -26.31 -18.41 11.59
C LYS A 116 -26.87 -18.74 10.20
N LEU A 117 -26.29 -19.76 9.57
CA LEU A 117 -26.94 -20.65 8.59
C LEU A 117 -26.53 -22.09 8.88
#